data_AF-A0A3R6YTI7-F1
#
_entry.id   AF-A0A3R6YTI7-F1
#
_cell.length_a   1.000
_cell.length_b   1.000
_cell.length_c   1.000
_cell.angle_alpha   90.00
_cell.angle_beta   90.00
_cell.angle_gamma   90.00
#
_symmetry.space_group_name_H-M   'P 1'
#
loop_
_entity.id
_entity.type
_entity.pdbx_description
1 polymer ?
#
loop_
_entity_poly.entity_id
_entity_poly.type
_entity_poly.pdbx_seq_one_letter_code
_entity_poly.pdbx_strand_id
1 'polypeptide(L)'
;MDEAQCLVKCWPVSNRWKWFMAFLGTALRYVCDSLLSKCYTSLTTSLKNEFRRGSAKLLPNDRLLYFHLIWFLTAYHRAKGPHLSKLHTHAVLAYEAKKALAFQTDGLDASLAVEAPPPMVSYDQKAILSTLDMFSFNFVLQSIEVCATLRRYLVSMVDILTIKY
;
A
#
# COMPACT_ATOMS: atom_id res chain seq x y z
N MET A 1 -8.08 -23.58 1.09
CA MET A 1 -8.57 -23.20 2.44
C MET A 1 -7.83 -21.92 2.81
N ASP A 2 -8.44 -20.77 2.54
CA ASP A 2 -7.78 -19.46 2.45
C ASP A 2 -7.50 -18.80 3.81
N GLU A 3 -6.29 -18.29 4.01
CA GLU A 3 -5.92 -17.46 5.17
C GLU A 3 -6.74 -16.16 5.27
N ALA A 4 -7.39 -15.72 4.18
CA ALA A 4 -8.39 -14.64 4.22
C ALA A 4 -9.64 -15.01 5.05
N GLN A 5 -9.92 -16.31 5.26
CA GLN A 5 -10.95 -16.77 6.19
C GLN A 5 -10.46 -16.81 7.65
N CYS A 6 -9.15 -16.74 7.91
CA CYS A 6 -8.61 -16.86 9.27
C CYS A 6 -8.77 -15.56 10.08
N LEU A 7 -8.58 -14.39 9.44
CA LEU A 7 -8.79 -13.09 10.10
C LEU A 7 -10.27 -12.73 10.31
N VAL A 8 -11.20 -13.46 9.68
CA VAL A 8 -12.65 -13.25 9.81
C VAL A 8 -13.29 -14.18 10.85
N LYS A 9 -12.56 -15.20 11.33
CA LYS A 9 -13.07 -16.22 12.27
C LYS A 9 -12.87 -15.89 13.74
N CYS A 10 -12.03 -14.92 14.11
CA CYS A 10 -11.68 -14.66 15.51
C CYS A 10 -12.41 -13.48 16.18
N TRP A 11 -13.43 -12.89 15.56
CA TRP A 11 -14.24 -11.85 16.23
C TRP A 11 -15.72 -12.01 15.92
N PRO A 12 -16.63 -11.99 16.92
CA PRO A 12 -18.07 -12.07 16.69
C PRO A 12 -18.57 -10.71 16.20
N VAL A 13 -18.14 -10.29 15.01
CA VAL A 13 -18.72 -9.11 14.35
C VAL A 13 -19.92 -9.58 13.55
N SER A 14 -21.11 -9.00 13.81
CA SER A 14 -22.34 -9.31 13.07
C SER A 14 -22.10 -9.25 11.55
N ASN A 15 -22.81 -10.05 10.75
CA ASN A 15 -22.65 -10.11 9.29
C ASN A 15 -22.58 -8.71 8.64
N ARG A 16 -23.33 -7.73 9.17
CA ARG A 16 -23.32 -6.32 8.72
C ARG A 16 -21.93 -5.67 8.71
N TRP A 17 -21.10 -5.96 9.71
CA TRP A 17 -19.76 -5.39 9.83
C TRP A 17 -18.75 -6.07 8.89
N LYS A 18 -18.93 -7.36 8.60
CA LYS A 18 -18.10 -8.07 7.61
C LYS A 18 -18.29 -7.48 6.22
N TRP A 19 -19.53 -7.21 5.83
CA TRP A 19 -19.86 -6.54 4.57
C TRP A 19 -19.30 -5.12 4.52
N PHE A 20 -19.44 -4.35 5.60
CA PHE A 20 -18.90 -3.00 5.69
C PHE A 20 -17.36 -2.97 5.54
N MET A 21 -16.66 -3.85 6.24
CA MET A 21 -15.19 -3.95 6.14
C MET A 21 -14.72 -4.43 4.76
N ALA A 22 -15.46 -5.36 4.12
CA ALA A 22 -15.17 -5.79 2.76
C ALA A 22 -15.40 -4.67 1.74
N PHE A 23 -16.48 -3.91 1.89
CA PHE A 23 -16.77 -2.75 1.05
C PHE A 23 -15.71 -1.65 1.22
N LEU A 24 -15.34 -1.32 2.46
CA LEU A 24 -14.30 -0.35 2.73
C LEU A 24 -12.96 -0.80 2.14
N GLY A 25 -12.61 -2.09 2.29
CA GLY A 25 -11.38 -2.65 1.75
C GLY A 25 -11.34 -2.62 0.21
N THR A 26 -12.46 -2.84 -0.46
CA THR A 26 -12.55 -2.75 -1.93
C THR A 26 -12.48 -1.31 -2.41
N ALA A 27 -13.20 -0.39 -1.76
CA ALA A 27 -13.15 1.04 -2.06
C ALA A 27 -11.73 1.60 -1.87
N LEU A 28 -11.07 1.26 -0.76
CA LEU A 28 -9.70 1.70 -0.49
C LEU A 28 -8.71 1.18 -1.55
N ARG A 29 -8.80 -0.09 -1.95
CA ARG A 29 -7.98 -0.63 -3.04
C ARG A 29 -8.20 0.12 -4.35
N TYR A 30 -9.44 0.39 -4.71
CA TYR A 30 -9.77 1.14 -5.92
C TYR A 30 -9.17 2.55 -5.91
N VAL A 31 -9.25 3.25 -4.78
CA VAL A 31 -8.65 4.58 -4.61
C VAL A 31 -7.13 4.51 -4.71
N CYS A 32 -6.48 3.58 -4.00
CA CYS A 32 -5.03 3.41 -4.06
C CYS A 32 -4.54 3.11 -5.47
N ASP A 33 -5.22 2.21 -6.18
CA ASP A 33 -4.88 1.84 -7.55
C ASP A 33 -5.07 3.00 -8.53
N SER A 34 -6.15 3.74 -8.39
CA SER A 34 -6.40 4.94 -9.19
C SER A 34 -5.37 6.02 -8.91
N LEU A 35 -4.99 6.21 -7.66
CA LEU A 35 -4.00 7.20 -7.26
C LEU A 35 -2.61 6.84 -7.80
N LEU A 36 -2.17 5.60 -7.60
CA LEU A 36 -0.88 5.09 -8.09
C LEU A 36 -0.76 5.17 -9.62
N SER A 37 -1.82 4.82 -10.34
CA SER A 37 -1.80 4.79 -11.81
C SER A 37 -1.97 6.16 -12.46
N LYS A 38 -2.80 7.05 -11.90
CA LYS A 38 -3.20 8.29 -12.59
C LYS A 38 -2.45 9.52 -12.14
N CYS A 39 -2.14 9.65 -10.84
CA CYS A 39 -1.70 10.94 -10.30
C CYS A 39 -0.51 10.88 -9.34
N TYR A 40 -0.06 9.69 -8.91
CA TYR A 40 1.00 9.58 -7.90
C TYR A 40 2.26 10.37 -8.27
N THR A 41 2.82 10.12 -9.45
CA THR A 41 4.03 10.82 -9.93
C THR A 41 3.82 12.33 -10.03
N SER A 42 2.70 12.78 -10.61
CA SER A 42 2.41 14.22 -10.74
C SER A 42 2.28 14.89 -9.38
N LEU A 43 1.54 14.27 -8.47
CA LEU A 43 1.30 14.75 -7.11
C LEU A 43 2.60 14.83 -6.31
N THR A 44 3.38 13.75 -6.27
CA THR A 44 4.61 13.69 -5.47
C THR A 44 5.66 14.64 -6.01
N THR A 45 5.83 14.74 -7.34
CA THR A 45 6.76 15.70 -7.95
C THR A 45 6.36 17.15 -7.65
N SER A 46 5.06 17.47 -7.73
CA SER A 46 4.57 18.81 -7.39
C SER A 46 4.87 19.18 -5.93
N LEU A 47 4.54 18.29 -4.99
CA LEU A 47 4.80 18.49 -3.57
C LEU A 47 6.30 18.59 -3.26
N LYS A 48 7.13 17.73 -3.85
CA LYS A 48 8.61 17.80 -3.71
C LYS A 48 9.14 19.16 -4.12
N ASN A 49 8.64 19.72 -5.21
CA ASN A 49 9.07 21.03 -5.70
C ASN A 49 8.67 22.15 -4.73
N GLU A 50 7.48 22.11 -4.16
CA GLU A 50 7.03 23.09 -3.17
C GLU A 50 7.84 22.99 -1.86
N PHE A 51 8.10 21.76 -1.38
CA PHE A 51 8.96 21.55 -0.21
C PHE A 51 10.40 21.98 -0.44
N ARG A 52 10.96 21.73 -1.63
CA ARG A 52 12.30 22.17 -2.02
C ARG A 52 12.43 23.70 -2.00
N ARG A 53 11.38 24.40 -2.41
CA ARG A 53 11.34 25.88 -2.49
C ARG A 53 11.11 26.54 -1.13
N GLY A 54 10.76 25.79 -0.08
CA GLY A 54 10.34 26.38 1.18
C GLY A 54 9.07 27.24 1.03
N SER A 55 8.15 26.79 0.17
CA SER A 55 6.94 27.55 -0.16
C SER A 55 6.10 27.88 1.07
N ALA A 56 5.72 29.15 1.21
CA ALA A 56 4.80 29.61 2.26
C ALA A 56 3.36 29.06 2.11
N LYS A 57 3.06 28.38 0.98
CA LYS A 57 1.76 27.74 0.74
C LYS A 57 1.54 26.49 1.59
N LEU A 58 2.63 25.82 1.99
CA LEU A 58 2.56 24.58 2.76
C LEU A 58 2.79 24.89 4.23
N LEU A 59 1.96 24.29 5.07
CA LEU A 59 2.13 24.34 6.52
C LEU A 59 3.27 23.40 6.93
N PRO A 60 3.96 23.68 8.05
CA PRO A 60 5.01 22.80 8.56
C PRO A 60 4.53 21.34 8.77
N ASN A 61 3.26 21.15 9.15
CA ASN A 61 2.65 19.84 9.38
C ASN A 61 2.37 19.05 8.08
N ASP A 62 2.24 19.72 6.93
CA ASP A 62 1.95 19.06 5.64
C ASP A 62 3.09 18.12 5.23
N ARG A 63 4.30 18.39 5.72
CA ARG A 63 5.46 17.53 5.54
C ARG A 63 5.27 16.15 6.16
N LEU A 64 4.64 16.07 7.33
CA LEU A 64 4.34 14.79 7.99
C LEU A 64 3.28 14.01 7.20
N LEU A 65 2.23 14.69 6.75
CA LEU A 65 1.19 14.09 5.90
C LEU A 65 1.76 13.53 4.59
N TYR A 66 2.67 14.27 3.97
CA TYR A 66 3.40 13.82 2.78
C TYR A 66 4.17 12.52 3.03
N PHE A 67 4.92 12.42 4.15
CA PHE A 67 5.64 11.19 4.48
C PHE A 67 4.70 10.02 4.78
N HIS A 68 3.59 10.25 5.49
CA HIS A 68 2.59 9.20 5.73
C HIS A 68 1.97 8.70 4.44
N LEU A 69 1.62 9.61 3.52
CA LEU A 69 1.06 9.26 2.22
C LEU A 69 2.03 8.38 1.42
N ILE A 70 3.30 8.78 1.33
CA ILE A 70 4.33 8.01 0.61
C ILE A 70 4.55 6.65 1.26
N TRP A 71 4.71 6.61 2.57
CA TRP A 71 4.91 5.36 3.30
C TRP A 71 3.74 4.41 3.06
N PHE A 72 2.51 4.88 3.22
CA PHE A 72 1.31 4.08 3.04
C PHE A 72 1.19 3.53 1.62
N LEU A 73 1.33 4.39 0.61
CA LEU A 73 1.20 3.97 -0.80
C LEU A 73 2.36 3.08 -1.24
N THR A 74 3.57 3.31 -0.76
CA THR A 74 4.73 2.45 -1.01
C THR A 74 4.55 1.07 -0.38
N ALA A 75 4.09 1.02 0.88
CA ALA A 75 3.81 -0.23 1.58
C ALA A 75 2.69 -1.01 0.89
N TYR A 76 1.60 -0.32 0.52
CA TYR A 76 0.50 -0.89 -0.26
C TYR A 76 0.99 -1.46 -1.59
N HIS A 77 1.75 -0.69 -2.36
CA HIS A 77 2.29 -1.10 -3.66
C HIS A 77 3.20 -2.33 -3.53
N ARG A 78 4.07 -2.37 -2.52
CA ARG A 78 4.97 -3.50 -2.27
C ARG A 78 4.23 -4.75 -1.79
N ALA A 79 3.14 -4.61 -1.04
CA ALA A 79 2.32 -5.73 -0.60
C ALA A 79 1.46 -6.32 -1.73
N LYS A 80 1.04 -5.49 -2.69
CA LYS A 80 0.13 -5.87 -3.77
C LYS A 80 0.72 -6.94 -4.70
N GLY A 81 1.97 -6.77 -5.14
CA GLY A 81 2.62 -7.72 -6.06
C GLY A 81 2.62 -9.17 -5.55
N PRO A 82 3.18 -9.44 -4.35
CA PRO A 82 3.14 -10.77 -3.74
C PRO A 82 1.72 -11.29 -3.54
N HIS A 83 0.77 -10.43 -3.19
CA HIS A 83 -0.62 -10.83 -3.02
C HIS A 83 -1.27 -11.28 -4.33
N LEU A 84 -1.09 -10.53 -5.42
CA LEU A 84 -1.59 -10.90 -6.74
C LEU A 84 -0.95 -12.20 -7.24
N SER A 85 0.35 -12.37 -7.02
CA SER A 85 1.06 -13.61 -7.37
C SER A 85 0.48 -14.81 -6.62
N LYS A 86 0.28 -14.71 -5.30
CA LYS A 86 -0.36 -15.77 -4.51
C LYS A 86 -1.77 -16.12 -5.01
N LEU A 87 -2.60 -15.11 -5.29
CA LEU A 87 -3.95 -15.31 -5.82
C LEU A 87 -3.92 -16.03 -7.17
N HIS A 88 -3.00 -15.65 -8.06
CA HIS A 88 -2.83 -16.31 -9.34
C HIS A 88 -2.39 -17.77 -9.17
N THR A 89 -1.40 -18.04 -8.30
CA THR A 89 -0.97 -19.42 -7.98
C THR A 89 -2.14 -20.26 -7.47
N HIS A 90 -2.97 -19.74 -6.57
CA HIS A 90 -4.16 -20.44 -6.09
C HIS A 90 -5.18 -20.71 -7.21
N ALA A 91 -5.39 -19.75 -8.11
CA ALA A 91 -6.29 -19.93 -9.26
C ALA A 91 -5.77 -21.01 -10.22
N VAL A 92 -4.46 -21.05 -10.48
CA VAL A 92 -3.82 -22.07 -11.31
C VAL A 92 -3.94 -23.46 -10.68
N LEU A 93 -3.62 -23.61 -9.39
CA LEU A 93 -3.76 -24.88 -8.67
C LEU A 93 -5.22 -25.38 -8.65
N ALA A 94 -6.18 -24.46 -8.45
CA ALA A 94 -7.59 -24.81 -8.48
C ALA A 94 -8.06 -25.25 -9.88
N TYR A 95 -7.53 -24.62 -10.93
CA TYR A 95 -7.77 -25.03 -12.31
C TYR A 95 -7.19 -26.41 -12.60
N GLU A 96 -5.93 -26.68 -12.22
CA GLU A 96 -5.29 -27.99 -12.40
C GLU A 96 -6.07 -29.11 -11.68
N ALA A 97 -6.53 -28.86 -10.45
CA ALA A 97 -7.35 -29.80 -9.70
C ALA A 97 -8.70 -30.08 -10.40
N LYS A 98 -9.39 -29.04 -10.89
CA LYS A 98 -10.64 -29.20 -11.64
C LYS A 98 -10.44 -29.96 -12.95
N LYS A 99 -9.36 -29.63 -13.67
CA LYS A 99 -8.99 -30.27 -14.93
C LYS A 99 -8.69 -31.77 -14.74
N ALA A 100 -7.96 -32.11 -13.68
CA ALA A 100 -7.65 -33.50 -13.33
C ALA A 100 -8.92 -34.28 -12.93
N LEU A 101 -9.81 -33.65 -12.16
CA LEU A 101 -11.10 -34.26 -11.78
C LEU A 101 -11.97 -34.53 -13.01
N ALA A 102 -12.15 -33.54 -13.88
CA ALA A 102 -12.94 -33.67 -15.11
C ALA A 102 -12.41 -34.76 -16.05
N PHE A 103 -11.09 -34.93 -16.11
CA PHE A 103 -10.47 -36.02 -16.86
C PHE A 103 -10.83 -37.40 -16.31
N GLN A 104 -10.85 -37.54 -14.97
CA GLN A 104 -11.16 -38.81 -14.31
C GLN A 104 -12.64 -39.18 -14.40
N THR A 105 -13.55 -38.20 -14.34
CA THR A 105 -15.00 -38.45 -14.33
C THR A 105 -15.58 -38.58 -15.72
N ASP A 106 -15.23 -37.66 -16.63
CA ASP A 106 -15.96 -37.44 -17.88
C ASP A 106 -15.05 -37.57 -19.12
N GLY A 107 -13.77 -37.89 -18.91
CA GLY A 107 -12.80 -38.15 -19.97
C GLY A 107 -12.10 -36.91 -20.53
N LEU A 108 -11.42 -37.10 -21.66
CA LEU A 108 -10.50 -36.10 -22.23
C LEU A 108 -11.22 -34.83 -22.69
N ASP A 109 -12.38 -34.96 -23.33
CA ASP A 109 -13.12 -33.83 -23.89
C ASP A 109 -13.62 -32.87 -22.79
N ALA A 110 -14.06 -33.41 -21.65
CA ALA A 110 -14.46 -32.63 -20.48
C ALA A 110 -13.28 -31.90 -19.82
N SER A 111 -12.09 -32.53 -19.80
CA SER A 111 -10.86 -31.90 -19.29
C SER A 111 -10.38 -30.75 -20.17
N LEU A 112 -10.57 -30.85 -21.49
CA LEU A 112 -10.23 -29.80 -22.46
C LEU A 112 -11.24 -28.64 -22.45
N ALA A 113 -12.49 -28.91 -22.05
CA ALA A 113 -13.53 -27.90 -21.91
C ALA A 113 -13.40 -27.03 -20.64
N VAL A 114 -12.50 -27.37 -19.70
CA VAL A 114 -12.26 -26.55 -18.50
C VAL A 114 -11.61 -25.23 -18.90
N GLU A 115 -12.28 -24.12 -18.57
CA GLU A 115 -11.80 -22.78 -18.87
C GLU A 115 -10.48 -22.48 -18.16
N ALA A 116 -9.51 -21.96 -18.92
CA ALA A 116 -8.19 -21.60 -18.41
C ALA A 116 -8.27 -20.47 -17.37
N PRO A 117 -7.35 -20.42 -16.39
CA PRO A 117 -7.34 -19.35 -15.41
C PRO A 117 -7.03 -18.01 -16.10
N PRO A 118 -7.63 -16.90 -15.62
CA PRO A 118 -7.37 -15.59 -16.17
C PRO A 118 -5.88 -15.24 -16.03
N PRO A 119 -5.31 -14.49 -17.00
CA PRO A 119 -3.92 -14.05 -16.93
C PRO A 119 -3.69 -13.22 -15.67
N MET A 120 -2.47 -13.27 -15.13
CA MET A 120 -2.10 -12.47 -13.97
C MET A 120 -2.31 -10.98 -14.29
N VAL A 121 -2.95 -10.26 -13.37
CA VAL A 121 -3.24 -8.84 -13.53
C VAL A 121 -1.93 -8.07 -13.73
N SER A 122 -1.83 -7.37 -14.87
CA SER A 122 -0.69 -6.51 -15.16
C SER A 122 -0.60 -5.38 -14.14
N TYR A 123 0.59 -5.19 -13.59
CA TYR A 123 0.83 -4.26 -12.50
C TYR A 123 2.12 -3.48 -12.75
N ASP A 124 2.02 -2.15 -12.76
CA ASP A 124 3.19 -1.30 -12.92
C ASP A 124 4.06 -1.32 -11.66
N GLN A 125 5.15 -2.09 -11.74
CA GLN A 125 6.15 -2.19 -10.67
C GLN A 125 6.89 -0.87 -10.42
N LYS A 126 6.84 0.07 -11.37
CA LYS A 126 7.58 1.34 -11.34
C LYS A 126 6.75 2.53 -10.85
N ALA A 127 5.46 2.34 -10.54
CA ALA A 127 4.54 3.42 -10.17
C ALA A 127 5.01 4.28 -8.97
N ILE A 128 5.86 3.74 -8.09
CA ILE A 128 6.37 4.43 -6.90
C ILE A 128 7.75 5.09 -7.07
N LEU A 129 8.38 5.00 -8.24
CA LEU A 129 9.77 5.45 -8.42
C LEU A 129 9.96 6.96 -8.25
N SER A 130 8.91 7.76 -8.45
CA SER A 130 8.95 9.22 -8.26
C SER A 130 9.32 9.68 -6.84
N THR A 131 9.22 8.78 -5.86
CA THR A 131 9.57 9.00 -4.45
C THR A 131 10.71 8.11 -3.96
N LEU A 132 11.27 7.27 -4.83
CA LEU A 132 12.44 6.42 -4.56
C LEU A 132 13.69 6.96 -5.28
N ASP A 133 13.87 8.28 -5.20
CA ASP A 133 15.02 8.96 -5.79
C ASP A 133 15.88 9.68 -4.75
N MET A 134 17.07 10.11 -5.19
CA MET A 134 18.06 10.78 -4.34
C MET A 134 17.49 12.03 -3.65
N PHE A 135 16.67 12.81 -4.35
CA PHE A 135 16.04 13.99 -3.75
C PHE A 135 15.13 13.58 -2.59
N SER A 136 14.29 12.56 -2.78
CA SER A 136 13.35 12.10 -1.77
C SER A 136 14.08 11.56 -0.54
N PHE A 137 15.20 10.87 -0.75
CA PHE A 137 16.07 10.42 0.33
C PHE A 137 16.67 11.58 1.12
N ASN A 138 17.27 12.56 0.45
CA ASN A 138 17.82 13.75 1.11
C ASN A 138 16.74 14.55 1.84
N PHE A 139 15.54 14.63 1.27
CA PHE A 139 14.41 15.32 1.89
C PHE A 139 13.97 14.65 3.20
N VAL A 140 13.98 13.31 3.27
CA VAL A 140 13.74 12.57 4.52
C VAL A 140 14.83 12.89 5.55
N LEU A 141 16.12 12.84 5.16
CA LEU A 141 17.23 13.11 6.07
C LEU A 141 17.16 14.53 6.67
N GLN A 142 16.96 15.54 5.83
CA GLN A 142 16.80 16.93 6.28
C GLN A 142 15.62 17.08 7.25
N SER A 143 14.54 16.35 7.00
CA SER A 143 13.36 16.41 7.86
C SER A 143 13.60 15.75 9.22
N ILE A 144 14.37 14.66 9.27
CA ILE A 144 14.79 14.02 10.52
C ILE A 144 15.71 14.95 11.31
N GLU A 145 16.67 15.60 10.65
CA GLU A 145 17.61 16.53 11.28
C GLU A 145 16.90 17.74 11.90
N VAL A 146 15.93 18.34 11.18
CA VAL A 146 15.11 19.43 11.70
C VAL A 146 14.31 18.99 12.93
N CYS A 147 13.67 17.81 12.88
CA CYS A 147 12.93 17.27 14.02
C CYS A 147 13.84 16.99 15.23
N ALA A 148 15.04 16.43 15.01
CA ALA A 148 16.00 16.16 16.07
C ALA A 148 16.51 17.45 16.71
N THR A 149 16.77 18.47 15.91
CA THR A 149 17.20 19.79 16.36
C THR A 149 16.12 20.46 17.20
N LEU A 150 14.87 20.50 16.73
CA LEU A 150 13.74 21.03 17.49
C LEU A 150 13.53 20.30 18.82
N ARG A 151 13.67 18.96 18.82
CA ARG A 151 13.58 18.17 20.06
C ARG A 151 14.68 18.54 21.05
N ARG A 152 15.92 18.72 20.60
CA ARG A 152 17.03 19.17 21.45
C ARG A 152 16.79 20.56 22.02
N TYR A 153 16.27 21.49 21.21
CA TYR A 153 15.92 22.82 21.69
C TYR A 153 14.81 22.79 22.75
N LEU A 154 13.75 22.01 22.53
CA LEU A 154 12.67 21.86 23.51
C LEU A 154 13.18 21.26 24.83
N VAL A 155 13.99 20.21 24.78
CA VAL A 155 14.60 19.61 25.98
C VAL A 155 15.49 20.63 26.70
N SER A 156 16.39 21.31 25.97
CA SER A 156 17.24 22.34 26.56
C SER A 156 16.45 23.51 27.17
N MET A 157 15.32 23.90 26.57
CA MET A 157 14.48 24.98 27.09
C MET A 157 13.75 24.54 28.37
N VAL A 158 13.27 23.30 28.42
CA VAL A 158 12.69 22.71 29.63
C VAL A 158 13.75 22.62 30.72
N ASP A 159 14.96 22.14 30.41
CA ASP A 159 16.06 22.06 31.38
C ASP A 159 16.42 23.46 31.95
N ILE A 160 16.52 24.48 31.10
CA ILE A 160 16.77 25.87 31.54
C ILE A 160 15.65 26.40 32.43
N LEU A 161 14.39 26.11 32.11
CA LEU A 161 13.25 26.51 32.92
C LEU A 161 13.21 25.75 34.25
N THR A 162 13.63 24.48 34.27
CA THR A 162 13.63 23.65 35.49
C THR A 162 14.79 23.99 36.43
N ILE A 163 15.88 24.59 35.92
CA ILE A 163 17.01 25.09 36.75
C ILE A 163 16.70 26.47 37.36
N LYS A 164 15.70 27.19 36.85
CA LYS A 164 15.32 28.54 37.33
C LYS A 164 14.17 28.56 38.36
N TYR A 165 13.61 27.40 38.71
CA TYR A 165 12.67 27.21 39.81
C TYR A 165 13.24 26.23 40.83
#